data_AF-A0A7C4RGA9-F1
#
_entry.id   AF-A0A7C4RGA9-F1
#
_cell.length_a   1.000
_cell.length_b   1.000
_cell.length_c   1.000
_cell.angle_alpha   90.00
_cell.angle_beta   90.00
_cell.angle_gamma   90.00
#
_symmetry.space_group_name_H-M   'P 1'
#
loop_
_entity.id
_entity.type
_entity.pdbx_description
1 polymer ?
#
loop_
_entity_poly.entity_id
_entity_poly.type
_entity_poly.pdbx_seq_one_letter_code
_entity_poly.pdbx_strand_id
1 'polypeptide(L)'
;RGERLNRHGVYDVVTKYAEKVGLHNPKSRRMEDHFTPHCCRHWFTTWLLRNGMPREYVKELRGDKRGEAIDIYHHIDKKELRRVYLACIPKLGI
;
A
#
# COMPACT_ATOMS: atom_id res chain seq x y z
N ARG A 1 -6.32 -24.87 5.50
CA ARG A 1 -7.77 -24.65 5.33
C ARG A 1 -7.97 -23.24 4.78
N GLY A 2 -8.76 -23.07 3.73
CA GLY A 2 -8.95 -21.79 3.02
C GLY A 2 -10.08 -20.93 3.61
N GLU A 3 -10.15 -20.79 4.93
CA GLU A 3 -11.18 -19.99 5.59
C GLU A 3 -10.85 -18.49 5.51
N ARG A 4 -11.87 -17.63 5.68
CA ARG A 4 -11.70 -16.17 5.63
C ARG A 4 -10.70 -15.72 6.69
N LEU A 5 -9.80 -14.81 6.32
CA LEU A 5 -8.87 -14.20 7.26
C LEU A 5 -9.63 -13.45 8.37
N ASN A 6 -9.16 -13.62 9.61
CA ASN A 6 -9.59 -12.81 10.74
C ASN A 6 -9.25 -11.32 10.50
N ARG A 7 -10.02 -10.40 11.08
CA ARG A 7 -9.80 -8.94 11.02
C ARG A 7 -8.36 -8.55 11.39
N HIS A 8 -7.76 -9.25 12.35
CA HIS A 8 -6.37 -9.01 12.78
C HIS A 8 -5.35 -9.93 12.09
N GLY A 9 -5.77 -10.93 11.32
CA GLY A 9 -4.86 -11.94 10.78
C GLY A 9 -3.76 -11.38 9.88
N VAL A 10 -4.08 -10.35 9.07
CA VAL A 10 -3.08 -9.66 8.24
C VAL A 10 -2.08 -8.90 9.11
N TYR A 11 -2.54 -8.26 10.18
CA TYR A 11 -1.69 -7.55 11.11
C TYR A 11 -0.69 -8.50 11.77
N ASP A 12 -1.20 -9.60 12.35
CA ASP A 12 -0.38 -10.58 13.08
C ASP A 12 0.67 -11.24 12.19
N VAL A 13 0.30 -11.57 10.94
CA VAL A 13 1.25 -12.15 9.98
C VAL A 13 2.35 -11.16 9.65
N VAL A 14 2.01 -9.91 9.32
CA VAL A 14 2.99 -8.90 8.94
C VAL A 14 3.93 -8.58 10.09
N THR A 15 3.41 -8.33 11.30
CA THR A 15 4.25 -8.00 12.47
C THR A 15 5.12 -9.18 12.89
N LYS A 16 4.60 -10.42 12.86
CA LYS A 16 5.37 -11.64 13.16
C LYS A 16 6.59 -11.81 12.25
N TYR A 17 6.43 -11.61 10.95
CA TYR A 17 7.57 -11.72 10.02
C TYR A 17 8.47 -10.50 10.09
N ALA A 18 7.92 -9.30 10.29
CA ALA A 18 8.72 -8.09 10.47
C ALA A 18 9.61 -8.17 11.73
N GLU A 19 9.13 -8.75 12.82
CA GLU A 19 9.93 -8.99 14.03
C GLU A 19 11.08 -9.97 13.76
N LYS A 20 10.83 -11.05 13.02
CA LYS A 20 11.86 -12.03 12.65
C LYS A 20 13.00 -11.43 11.82
N VAL A 21 12.72 -10.42 11.01
CA VAL A 21 13.74 -9.73 10.19
C VAL A 21 14.25 -8.43 10.83
N GLY A 22 13.88 -8.17 12.09
CA GLY A 22 14.37 -7.00 12.84
C GLY A 22 13.74 -5.66 12.46
N LEU A 23 12.62 -5.66 11.71
CA LEU A 23 11.89 -4.45 11.32
C LEU A 23 10.80 -4.03 12.32
N HIS A 24 10.37 -4.93 13.20
CA HIS A 24 9.32 -4.65 14.19
C HIS A 24 9.78 -5.01 15.61
N ASN A 25 9.75 -4.02 16.52
CA ASN A 25 9.99 -4.21 17.94
C ASN A 25 8.81 -3.70 18.77
N PRO A 26 7.89 -4.59 19.19
CA PRO A 26 6.70 -4.18 19.94
C PRO A 26 7.02 -3.64 21.35
N LYS A 27 8.23 -3.86 21.87
CA LYS A 27 8.68 -3.37 23.18
C LYS A 27 9.32 -2.00 23.12
N SER A 28 9.66 -1.50 21.92
CA SER A 28 10.24 -0.17 21.79
C SER A 28 9.21 0.91 22.08
N ARG A 29 9.63 2.01 22.70
CA ARG A 29 8.83 3.23 22.86
C ARG A 29 8.80 4.09 21.60
N ARG A 30 9.70 3.84 20.65
CA ARG A 30 9.83 4.59 19.41
C ARG A 30 8.87 4.05 18.37
N MET A 31 8.11 4.94 17.73
CA MET A 31 7.11 4.56 16.73
C MET A 31 7.77 4.04 15.45
N GLU A 32 8.96 4.55 15.12
CA GLU A 32 9.73 4.12 13.94
C GLU A 32 10.23 2.68 14.03
N ASP A 33 10.27 2.09 15.23
CA ASP A 33 10.63 0.69 15.43
C ASP A 33 9.42 -0.24 15.25
N HIS A 34 8.22 0.29 14.95
CA HIS A 34 6.98 -0.48 14.82
C HIS A 34 6.56 -0.63 13.35
N PHE A 35 7.08 -1.66 12.67
CA PHE A 35 6.61 -1.99 11.33
C PHE A 35 5.25 -2.71 11.33
N THR A 36 4.25 -2.16 10.65
CA THR A 36 2.87 -2.68 10.60
C THR A 36 2.34 -2.67 9.15
N PRO A 37 1.17 -3.29 8.85
CA PRO A 37 0.58 -3.20 7.50
C PRO A 37 0.36 -1.76 7.00
N HIS A 38 0.15 -0.82 7.92
CA HIS A 38 0.01 0.60 7.57
C HIS A 38 1.31 1.18 6.99
N CYS A 39 2.47 0.71 7.46
CA CYS A 39 3.77 1.09 6.91
C CYS A 39 3.90 0.67 5.43
N CYS A 40 3.39 -0.51 5.06
CA CYS A 40 3.35 -0.96 3.66
C CYS A 40 2.47 -0.05 2.81
N ARG A 41 1.27 0.32 3.29
CA ARG A 41 0.38 1.27 2.58
C ARG A 41 1.04 2.64 2.42
N HIS A 42 1.72 3.12 3.45
CA HIS A 42 2.46 4.37 3.40
C HIS A 42 3.60 4.31 2.37
N TRP A 43 4.46 3.30 2.45
CA TRP A 43 5.54 3.07 1.49
C TRP A 43 5.02 3.03 0.05
N PHE A 44 3.97 2.23 -0.20
CA PHE A 44 3.37 2.10 -1.52
C PHE A 44 2.91 3.46 -2.08
N THR A 45 2.21 4.24 -1.26
CA THR A 45 1.70 5.57 -1.65
C THR A 45 2.85 6.54 -1.92
N THR A 46 3.79 6.63 -0.98
CA THR A 46 4.93 7.54 -1.05
C THR A 46 5.84 7.20 -2.22
N TRP A 47 6.05 5.90 -2.48
CA TRP A 47 6.87 5.44 -3.60
C TRP A 47 6.25 5.83 -4.94
N LEU A 48 4.97 5.52 -5.16
CA LEU A 48 4.31 5.80 -6.43
C LEU A 48 4.26 7.30 -6.72
N LEU A 49 3.95 8.12 -5.72
CA LEU A 49 3.95 9.58 -5.87
C LEU A 49 5.35 10.12 -6.20
N ARG A 50 6.39 9.61 -5.52
CA ARG A 50 7.79 10.01 -5.79
C ARG A 50 8.27 9.57 -7.17
N ASN A 51 7.70 8.51 -7.74
CA ASN A 51 7.99 8.02 -9.10
C ASN A 51 7.06 8.61 -10.17
N GLY A 52 6.40 9.74 -9.87
CA GLY A 52 5.62 10.48 -10.87
C GLY A 52 4.26 9.89 -11.20
N MET A 53 3.74 8.96 -10.40
CA MET A 53 2.38 8.46 -10.61
C MET A 53 1.35 9.55 -10.29
N PRO A 54 0.36 9.79 -11.18
CA PRO A 54 -0.69 10.76 -10.91
C PRO A 54 -1.48 10.44 -9.65
N ARG A 55 -1.86 11.47 -8.88
CA ARG A 55 -2.47 11.32 -7.55
C ARG A 55 -3.82 10.60 -7.63
N GLU A 56 -4.58 10.85 -8.68
CA GLU A 56 -5.84 10.20 -9.02
C GLU A 56 -5.67 8.69 -9.24
N TYR A 57 -4.58 8.26 -9.87
CA TYR A 57 -4.28 6.85 -10.05
C TYR A 57 -3.84 6.20 -8.74
N VAL A 58 -3.08 6.91 -7.91
CA VAL A 58 -2.73 6.44 -6.56
C VAL A 58 -3.99 6.30 -5.68
N LYS A 59 -4.94 7.23 -5.76
CA LYS A 59 -6.23 7.15 -5.06
C LYS A 59 -7.05 5.95 -5.54
N GLU A 60 -7.11 5.71 -6.85
CA GLU A 60 -7.80 4.56 -7.45
C GLU A 60 -7.20 3.24 -6.94
N LEU A 61 -5.86 3.10 -6.94
CA LEU A 61 -5.19 1.90 -6.43
C LEU A 61 -5.39 1.69 -4.91
N ARG A 62 -5.52 2.78 -4.15
CA ARG A 62 -5.79 2.74 -2.70
C ARG A 62 -7.26 2.43 -2.37
N GLY A 63 -8.15 2.47 -3.36
CA GLY A 63 -9.59 2.38 -3.16
C GLY A 63 -10.15 3.56 -2.36
N ASP A 64 -9.51 4.73 -2.44
CA ASP A 64 -9.97 5.92 -1.73
C ASP A 64 -11.29 6.41 -2.36
N LYS A 65 -12.22 6.96 -1.55
CA LYS A 65 -13.53 7.44 -2.04
C LYS A 65 -13.34 8.52 -3.11
N ARG A 66 -14.01 8.34 -4.25
CA ARG A 66 -14.19 9.36 -5.30
C ARG A 66 -15.38 10.24 -4.94
N GLY A 67 -15.23 11.55 -5.01
CA GLY A 67 -16.20 12.48 -4.42
C GLY A 67 -16.20 13.88 -4.99
N GLU A 68 -15.34 14.17 -5.97
CA GLU A 68 -15.31 15.46 -6.64
C GLU A 68 -16.17 15.43 -7.90
N ALA A 69 -16.76 16.55 -8.31
CA ALA A 69 -17.57 16.62 -9.52
C ALA A 69 -16.79 16.17 -10.77
N ILE A 70 -15.47 16.40 -10.78
CA ILE A 70 -14.57 15.96 -11.86
C ILE A 70 -14.45 14.43 -11.93
N ASP A 71 -14.66 13.69 -10.83
CA ASP A 71 -14.60 12.23 -10.80
C ASP A 71 -15.68 11.58 -11.68
N ILE A 72 -16.80 12.26 -11.88
CA ILE A 72 -17.91 11.81 -12.75
C ILE A 72 -17.45 11.73 -14.21
N TYR A 73 -16.58 12.66 -14.64
CA TYR A 73 -16.08 12.74 -16.00
C TYR A 73 -14.73 12.02 -16.18
N HIS A 74 -13.99 11.82 -15.08
CA HIS A 74 -12.67 11.22 -15.11
C HIS A 74 -12.74 9.69 -15.00
N HIS A 75 -13.05 9.04 -16.12
CA HIS A 75 -13.01 7.58 -16.22
C HIS A 75 -11.57 7.09 -16.34
N ILE A 76 -11.02 6.53 -15.25
CA ILE A 76 -9.68 5.95 -15.24
C ILE A 76 -9.72 4.62 -16.01
N ASP A 77 -9.06 4.58 -17.17
CA ASP A 77 -8.90 3.34 -17.92
C ASP A 77 -8.00 2.36 -17.17
N LYS A 78 -8.46 1.12 -17.01
CA LYS A 78 -7.74 0.09 -16.24
C LYS A 78 -6.45 -0.36 -16.94
N LYS A 79 -6.39 -0.34 -18.28
CA LYS A 79 -5.18 -0.73 -19.01
C LYS A 79 -4.09 0.33 -18.83
N GLU A 80 -4.46 1.59 -18.95
CA GLU A 80 -3.58 2.72 -18.66
C GLU A 80 -3.12 2.73 -17.20
N LEU A 81 -4.04 2.57 -16.23
CA LEU A 81 -3.70 2.49 -14.82
C LEU A 81 -2.64 1.41 -14.55
N ARG A 82 -2.82 0.21 -15.13
CA ARG A 82 -1.86 -0.88 -15.02
C ARG A 82 -0.50 -0.52 -15.64
N ARG A 83 -0.51 0.10 -16.83
CA ARG A 83 0.72 0.51 -17.54
C ARG A 83 1.53 1.50 -16.70
N VAL A 84 0.87 2.53 -16.17
CA VAL A 84 1.52 3.56 -15.34
C VAL A 84 1.98 2.97 -14.00
N TYR A 85 1.16 2.14 -13.36
CA TYR A 85 1.56 1.42 -12.14
C TYR A 85 2.87 0.64 -12.35
N LEU A 86 2.96 -0.16 -13.42
CA LEU A 86 4.14 -0.97 -13.72
C LEU A 86 5.38 -0.13 -14.09
N ALA A 87 5.19 1.11 -14.57
CA ALA A 87 6.28 2.04 -14.83
C ALA A 87 6.81 2.70 -13.55
N CYS A 88 5.97 2.90 -12.53
CA CYS A 88 6.32 3.61 -11.29
C CYS A 88 6.73 2.70 -10.12
N ILE A 89 6.25 1.45 -10.06
CA ILE A 89 6.55 0.50 -8.98
C ILE A 89 7.99 -0.06 -9.15
N PRO A 90 8.77 -0.28 -8.07
CA PRO A 90 10.11 -0.80 -8.22
C PRO A 90 10.07 -2.29 -8.56
N LYS A 91 11.05 -2.76 -9.33
CA LYS A 91 11.30 -4.20 -9.50
C LYS A 91 12.05 -4.70 -8.28
N LEU A 92 11.40 -5.54 -7.47
CA LEU A 92 11.94 -6.02 -6.19
C LEU A 92 12.89 -7.21 -6.31
N GLY A 93 13.05 -7.82 -7.49
CA GLY A 93 14.04 -8.88 -7.73
C GLY A 93 13.85 -10.17 -6.93
N ILE A 94 12.62 -10.39 -6.45
CA ILE A 94 12.16 -11.60 -5.75
C ILE A 94 11.61 -12.64 -6.73
#